data_AF-A0AAN1JKD6-F1
#
_entry.id   AF-A0AAN1JKD6-F1
#
_cell.length_a   1.000
_cell.length_b   1.000
_cell.length_c   1.000
_cell.angle_alpha   90.00
_cell.angle_beta   90.00
_cell.angle_gamma   90.00
#
_symmetry.space_group_name_H-M   'P 1'
#
loop_
_entity.id
_entity.type
_entity.pdbx_description
1 polymer ?
#
loop_
_entity_poly.entity_id
_entity_poly.type
_entity_poly.pdbx_seq_one_letter_code
_entity_poly.pdbx_strand_id
1 'polypeptide(L)'
;MSNEENPIDAKALAAVGPGRLATLLAEAAMTNPAMRRRLQFELSAQKGENVADAVRQWVSEFGAQTAFLDAEQVGELAEELDAMRVTIASNVSAAAPDLAPDLMWQLFTLAGTIFERTTEEGWEVSCVFDEACSDLVRVSVDADVEPMEFTMKVVAAIASEQYGEYRALIRAIASAQPWAPAYVSDLKALLHRLLEEPPNPNSERSRVLRHVLQEFDSLSPT
;
A
#
# COMPACT_ATOMS: atom_id res chain seq x y z
N MET A 1 -29.31 -2.22 15.32
CA MET A 1 -29.71 -3.62 15.66
C MET A 1 -28.71 -4.52 14.97
N SER A 2 -28.00 -5.30 15.77
CA SER A 2 -26.83 -6.10 15.42
C SER A 2 -27.10 -7.06 14.26
N ASN A 3 -26.31 -6.98 13.19
CA ASN A 3 -26.35 -7.92 12.07
C ASN A 3 -25.00 -8.62 11.90
N GLU A 4 -24.40 -8.99 13.03
CA GLU A 4 -23.02 -9.49 13.11
C GLU A 4 -23.00 -10.76 13.98
N GLU A 5 -23.87 -11.73 13.69
CA GLU A 5 -23.95 -13.01 14.42
C GLU A 5 -24.13 -14.19 13.47
N ASN A 6 -23.22 -14.34 12.50
CA ASN A 6 -22.74 -15.66 12.04
C ASN A 6 -21.59 -15.46 11.04
N PRO A 7 -20.35 -15.26 11.50
CA PRO A 7 -19.21 -15.21 10.58
C PRO A 7 -19.13 -16.55 9.82
N ILE A 8 -19.05 -16.47 8.50
CA ILE A 8 -18.87 -17.64 7.66
C ILE A 8 -17.45 -18.17 7.87
N ASP A 9 -17.31 -19.32 8.52
CA ASP A 9 -16.02 -19.97 8.80
C ASP A 9 -15.43 -20.59 7.52
N ALA A 10 -14.20 -20.21 7.17
CA ALA A 10 -13.44 -20.76 6.05
C ALA A 10 -13.30 -22.30 6.13
N LYS A 11 -13.18 -22.86 7.34
CA LYS A 11 -13.10 -24.32 7.52
C LYS A 11 -14.43 -25.00 7.24
N ALA A 12 -15.55 -24.37 7.61
CA ALA A 12 -16.88 -24.84 7.26
C ALA A 12 -17.13 -24.75 5.74
N LEU A 13 -16.66 -23.67 5.09
CA LEU A 13 -16.70 -23.52 3.64
C LEU A 13 -15.94 -24.64 2.93
N ALA A 14 -14.78 -25.05 3.44
CA ALA A 14 -14.01 -26.15 2.85
C ALA A 14 -14.82 -27.47 2.75
N ALA A 15 -15.77 -27.71 3.67
CA ALA A 15 -16.64 -28.89 3.64
C ALA A 15 -17.72 -28.84 2.54
N VAL A 16 -18.04 -27.65 1.99
CA VAL A 16 -18.99 -27.47 0.88
C VAL A 16 -18.41 -28.04 -0.43
N GLY A 17 -17.09 -28.13 -0.54
CA GLY A 17 -16.39 -28.71 -1.67
C GLY A 17 -16.10 -27.72 -2.82
N PRO A 18 -14.99 -27.92 -3.55
CA PRO A 18 -14.44 -26.93 -4.47
C PRO A 18 -15.38 -26.58 -5.63
N GLY A 19 -16.11 -27.56 -6.16
CA GLY A 19 -17.04 -27.32 -7.29
C GLY A 19 -18.19 -26.40 -6.92
N ARG A 20 -18.80 -26.59 -5.74
CA ARG A 20 -19.92 -25.74 -5.30
C ARG A 20 -19.44 -24.35 -4.87
N LEU A 21 -18.29 -24.26 -4.21
CA LEU A 21 -17.64 -22.98 -3.90
C LEU A 21 -17.33 -22.19 -5.18
N ALA A 22 -16.79 -22.82 -6.21
CA ALA A 22 -16.50 -22.18 -7.49
C ALA A 22 -17.77 -21.60 -8.14
N THR A 23 -18.90 -22.33 -8.09
CA THR A 23 -20.19 -21.82 -8.58
C THR A 23 -20.65 -20.60 -7.79
N LEU A 24 -20.61 -20.67 -6.45
CA LEU A 24 -21.06 -19.57 -5.60
C LEU A 24 -20.20 -18.31 -5.79
N LEU A 25 -18.88 -18.47 -5.91
CA LEU A 25 -17.96 -17.36 -6.20
C LEU A 25 -18.21 -16.75 -7.58
N ALA A 26 -18.48 -17.58 -8.60
CA ALA A 26 -18.82 -17.10 -9.93
C ALA A 26 -20.15 -16.33 -9.94
N GLU A 27 -21.17 -16.80 -9.23
CA GLU A 27 -22.46 -16.11 -9.05
C GLU A 27 -22.28 -14.78 -8.32
N ALA A 28 -21.55 -14.76 -7.20
CA ALA A 28 -21.29 -13.55 -6.43
C ALA A 28 -20.48 -12.51 -7.22
N ALA A 29 -19.53 -12.94 -8.05
CA ALA A 29 -18.76 -12.08 -8.94
C ALA A 29 -19.59 -11.43 -10.06
N MET A 30 -20.82 -11.90 -10.33
CA MET A 30 -21.71 -11.22 -11.28
C MET A 30 -22.24 -9.90 -10.73
N THR A 31 -22.39 -9.79 -9.40
CA THR A 31 -22.94 -8.61 -8.73
C THR A 31 -21.91 -7.82 -7.95
N ASN A 32 -20.73 -8.39 -7.68
CA ASN A 32 -19.63 -7.72 -6.97
C ASN A 32 -18.40 -7.54 -7.90
N PRO A 33 -18.15 -6.33 -8.43
CA PRO A 33 -17.02 -6.04 -9.32
C PRO A 33 -15.64 -6.22 -8.69
N ALA A 34 -15.48 -5.98 -7.39
CA ALA A 34 -14.23 -6.17 -6.67
C ALA A 34 -13.88 -7.67 -6.56
N MET A 35 -14.86 -8.49 -6.14
CA MET A 35 -14.73 -9.95 -6.12
C MET A 35 -14.43 -10.51 -7.51
N ARG A 36 -15.06 -9.98 -8.56
CA ARG A 36 -14.78 -10.38 -9.95
C ARG A 36 -13.32 -10.14 -10.34
N ARG A 37 -12.78 -8.95 -10.05
CA ARG A 37 -11.37 -8.63 -10.33
C ARG A 37 -10.42 -9.50 -9.52
N ARG A 38 -10.72 -9.73 -8.24
CA ARG A 38 -9.95 -10.65 -7.41
C ARG A 38 -9.92 -12.07 -7.98
N LEU A 39 -11.07 -12.61 -8.39
CA LEU A 39 -11.12 -13.95 -9.01
C LEU A 39 -10.40 -13.99 -10.36
N GLN A 40 -10.50 -12.95 -11.18
CA GLN A 40 -9.76 -12.85 -12.43
C GLN A 40 -8.25 -12.89 -12.17
N PHE A 41 -7.77 -12.12 -11.19
CA PHE A 41 -6.37 -12.15 -10.76
C PHE A 41 -5.94 -13.56 -10.31
N GLU A 42 -6.67 -14.20 -9.41
CA GLU A 42 -6.35 -15.54 -8.89
C GLU A 42 -6.32 -16.60 -10.00
N LEU A 43 -7.24 -16.51 -10.97
CA LEU A 43 -7.28 -17.40 -12.12
C LEU A 43 -6.13 -17.15 -13.10
N SER A 44 -5.74 -15.90 -13.30
CA SER A 44 -4.57 -15.50 -14.09
C SER A 44 -3.28 -16.06 -13.49
N ALA A 45 -3.08 -15.87 -12.19
CA ALA A 45 -1.93 -16.42 -11.46
C ALA A 45 -1.85 -17.95 -11.57
N GLN A 46 -2.99 -18.67 -11.51
CA GLN A 46 -3.02 -20.14 -11.66
C GLN A 46 -2.74 -20.63 -13.08
N LYS A 47 -3.02 -19.83 -14.11
CA LYS A 47 -2.76 -20.18 -15.52
C LYS A 47 -1.29 -20.01 -15.94
N GLY A 48 -0.42 -19.65 -15.00
CA GLY A 48 1.01 -19.44 -15.25
C GLY A 48 1.32 -18.05 -15.81
N GLU A 49 0.38 -17.11 -15.76
CA GLU A 49 0.73 -15.69 -15.91
C GLU A 49 1.61 -15.29 -14.72
N ASN A 50 2.58 -14.41 -14.98
CA ASN A 50 3.45 -13.92 -13.92
C ASN A 50 2.60 -13.19 -12.87
N VAL A 51 2.63 -13.67 -11.62
CA VAL A 51 1.87 -13.10 -10.50
C VAL A 51 2.10 -11.59 -10.39
N ALA A 52 3.32 -11.11 -10.62
CA ALA A 52 3.64 -9.69 -10.60
C ALA A 52 2.93 -8.91 -11.72
N ASP A 53 2.83 -9.48 -12.93
CA ASP A 53 2.13 -8.84 -14.05
C ASP A 53 0.62 -8.81 -13.83
N ALA A 54 0.05 -9.88 -13.27
CA ALA A 54 -1.36 -9.96 -12.92
C ALA A 54 -1.72 -8.95 -11.82
N VAL A 55 -0.89 -8.80 -10.78
CA VAL A 55 -1.10 -7.77 -9.75
C VAL A 55 -0.94 -6.37 -10.35
N ARG A 56 0.06 -6.15 -11.20
CA ARG A 56 0.26 -4.84 -11.87
C ARG A 56 -0.96 -4.43 -12.65
N GLN A 57 -1.55 -5.37 -13.40
CA GLN A 57 -2.78 -5.13 -14.15
C GLN A 57 -3.94 -4.78 -13.21
N TRP A 58 -4.09 -5.52 -12.10
CA TRP A 58 -5.14 -5.27 -11.12
C TRP A 58 -5.02 -3.88 -10.48
N VAL A 59 -3.82 -3.47 -10.05
CA VAL A 59 -3.52 -2.13 -9.52
C VAL A 59 -3.83 -1.06 -10.56
N SER A 60 -3.44 -1.28 -11.82
CA SER A 60 -3.70 -0.33 -12.92
C SER A 60 -5.18 -0.17 -13.22
N GLU A 61 -5.95 -1.27 -13.27
CA GLU A 61 -7.39 -1.24 -13.51
C GLU A 61 -8.15 -0.61 -12.34
N PHE A 62 -7.67 -0.83 -11.12
CA PHE A 62 -8.19 -0.17 -9.93
C PHE A 62 -7.96 1.35 -10.00
N GLY A 63 -6.72 1.77 -10.27
CA GLY A 63 -6.35 3.19 -10.34
C GLY A 63 -7.01 3.97 -11.48
N ALA A 64 -7.43 3.28 -12.55
CA ALA A 64 -8.17 3.89 -13.65
C ALA A 64 -9.63 4.25 -13.31
N GLN A 65 -10.14 3.83 -12.16
CA GLN A 65 -11.49 4.18 -11.73
C GLN A 65 -11.52 5.62 -11.23
N THR A 66 -12.57 6.36 -11.60
CA THR A 66 -12.69 7.79 -11.28
C THR A 66 -14.04 8.15 -10.66
N ALA A 67 -14.88 7.16 -10.36
CA ALA A 67 -16.20 7.40 -9.76
C ALA A 67 -16.06 7.85 -8.30
N PHE A 68 -16.92 8.78 -7.87
CA PHE A 68 -17.06 9.11 -6.44
C PHE A 68 -17.65 7.93 -5.68
N LEU A 69 -17.24 7.81 -4.42
CA LEU A 69 -17.55 6.65 -3.58
C LEU A 69 -18.48 7.06 -2.44
N ASP A 70 -19.53 6.27 -2.22
CA ASP A 70 -20.30 6.31 -0.99
C ASP A 70 -19.65 5.47 0.13
N ALA A 71 -20.19 5.53 1.34
CA ALA A 71 -19.62 4.84 2.50
C ALA A 71 -19.54 3.31 2.35
N GLU A 72 -20.50 2.68 1.68
CA GLU A 72 -20.48 1.22 1.44
C GLU A 72 -19.37 0.87 0.45
N GLN A 73 -19.25 1.66 -0.61
CA GLN A 73 -18.21 1.49 -1.63
C GLN A 73 -16.79 1.74 -1.08
N VAL A 74 -16.64 2.62 -0.08
CA VAL A 74 -15.35 2.83 0.61
C VAL A 74 -14.90 1.56 1.34
N GLY A 75 -15.82 0.83 1.99
CA GLY A 75 -15.53 -0.44 2.64
C GLY A 75 -15.09 -1.52 1.64
N GLU A 76 -15.86 -1.73 0.58
CA GLU A 76 -15.51 -2.71 -0.48
C GLU A 76 -14.16 -2.38 -1.14
N LEU A 77 -13.90 -1.08 -1.33
CA LEU A 77 -12.65 -0.60 -1.88
C LEU A 77 -11.47 -0.88 -0.95
N ALA A 78 -11.62 -0.67 0.37
CA ALA A 78 -10.58 -0.94 1.34
C ALA A 78 -10.23 -2.43 1.37
N GLU A 79 -11.22 -3.32 1.31
CA GLU A 79 -10.98 -4.77 1.22
C GLU A 79 -10.22 -5.15 -0.06
N GLU A 80 -10.54 -4.52 -1.19
CA GLU A 80 -9.83 -4.77 -2.44
C GLU A 80 -8.38 -4.27 -2.40
N LEU A 81 -8.14 -3.07 -1.85
CA LEU A 81 -6.80 -2.54 -1.60
C LEU A 81 -5.98 -3.48 -0.72
N ASP A 82 -6.57 -3.97 0.37
CA ASP A 82 -5.90 -4.87 1.29
C ASP A 82 -5.54 -6.19 0.63
N ALA A 83 -6.45 -6.74 -0.17
CA ALA A 83 -6.19 -7.95 -0.94
C ALA A 83 -5.04 -7.76 -1.95
N MET A 84 -4.93 -6.60 -2.61
CA MET A 84 -3.77 -6.27 -3.45
C MET A 84 -2.48 -6.18 -2.62
N ARG A 85 -2.50 -5.46 -1.48
CA ARG A 85 -1.37 -5.31 -0.56
C ARG A 85 -0.84 -6.66 -0.10
N VAL A 86 -1.71 -7.51 0.44
CA VAL A 86 -1.35 -8.85 0.96
C VAL A 86 -0.75 -9.70 -0.15
N THR A 87 -1.33 -9.68 -1.35
CA THR A 87 -0.79 -10.44 -2.48
C THR A 87 0.58 -9.95 -2.93
N ILE A 88 0.84 -8.63 -2.92
CA ILE A 88 2.19 -8.10 -3.19
C ILE A 88 3.14 -8.59 -2.10
N ALA A 89 2.80 -8.38 -0.84
CA ALA A 89 3.67 -8.64 0.30
C ALA A 89 3.92 -10.13 0.61
N SER A 90 3.14 -11.04 0.01
CA SER A 90 3.27 -12.48 0.18
C SER A 90 3.60 -13.20 -1.14
N ASN A 91 2.65 -13.25 -2.08
CA ASN A 91 2.80 -14.01 -3.33
C ASN A 91 3.87 -13.40 -4.24
N VAL A 92 3.84 -12.08 -4.47
CA VAL A 92 4.82 -11.41 -5.33
C VAL A 92 6.20 -11.42 -4.67
N SER A 93 6.31 -11.06 -3.39
CA SER A 93 7.59 -11.12 -2.66
C SER A 93 8.23 -12.51 -2.71
N ALA A 94 7.44 -13.59 -2.69
CA ALA A 94 7.96 -14.95 -2.80
C ALA A 94 8.37 -15.36 -4.22
N ALA A 95 7.65 -14.89 -5.24
CA ALA A 95 7.83 -15.34 -6.64
C ALA A 95 8.78 -14.42 -7.46
N ALA A 96 8.74 -13.12 -7.20
CA ALA A 96 9.48 -12.07 -7.90
C ALA A 96 9.81 -10.93 -6.91
N PRO A 97 10.72 -11.18 -5.93
CA PRO A 97 11.03 -10.23 -4.86
C PRO A 97 11.50 -8.87 -5.38
N ASP A 98 12.23 -8.84 -6.49
CA ASP A 98 12.71 -7.64 -7.17
C ASP A 98 11.60 -6.71 -7.65
N LEU A 99 10.40 -7.25 -7.93
CA LEU A 99 9.25 -6.48 -8.42
C LEU A 99 8.32 -6.01 -7.29
N ALA A 100 8.41 -6.60 -6.09
CA ALA A 100 7.51 -6.31 -4.99
C ALA A 100 7.60 -4.85 -4.48
N PRO A 101 8.79 -4.23 -4.33
CA PRO A 101 8.90 -2.84 -3.88
C PRO A 101 8.22 -1.86 -4.82
N ASP A 102 8.42 -2.02 -6.13
CA ASP A 102 7.82 -1.13 -7.12
C ASP A 102 6.31 -1.30 -7.22
N LEU A 103 5.79 -2.51 -7.07
CA LEU A 103 4.35 -2.76 -7.02
C LEU A 103 3.70 -2.22 -5.74
N MET A 104 4.34 -2.39 -4.58
CA MET A 104 3.85 -1.82 -3.33
C MET A 104 3.87 -0.28 -3.39
N TRP A 105 4.89 0.30 -4.03
CA TRP A 105 4.95 1.73 -4.27
C TRP A 105 3.80 2.21 -5.17
N GLN A 106 3.51 1.50 -6.27
CA GLN A 106 2.39 1.81 -7.16
C GLN A 106 1.05 1.76 -6.42
N LEU A 107 0.83 0.73 -5.61
CA LEU A 107 -0.36 0.62 -4.75
C LEU A 107 -0.46 1.83 -3.82
N PHE A 108 0.63 2.15 -3.10
CA PHE A 108 0.68 3.27 -2.17
C PHE A 108 0.36 4.62 -2.85
N THR A 109 0.84 4.86 -4.08
CA THR A 109 0.54 6.10 -4.81
C THR A 109 -0.93 6.27 -5.22
N LEU A 110 -1.76 5.24 -5.08
CA LEU A 110 -3.20 5.38 -5.27
C LEU A 110 -3.87 6.18 -4.15
N ALA A 111 -3.22 6.39 -3.00
CA ALA A 111 -3.76 7.12 -1.87
C ALA A 111 -4.34 8.48 -2.26
N GLY A 112 -3.56 9.31 -2.98
CA GLY A 112 -4.00 10.65 -3.36
C GLY A 112 -5.26 10.66 -4.23
N THR A 113 -5.34 9.77 -5.22
CA THR A 113 -6.54 9.72 -6.09
C THR A 113 -7.76 9.16 -5.37
N ILE A 114 -7.58 8.26 -4.41
CA ILE A 114 -8.68 7.67 -3.63
C ILE A 114 -9.23 8.69 -2.63
N PHE A 115 -8.37 9.39 -1.90
CA PHE A 115 -8.81 10.39 -0.92
C PHE A 115 -9.54 11.58 -1.57
N GLU A 116 -9.20 11.93 -2.81
CA GLU A 116 -9.94 12.94 -3.59
C GLU A 116 -11.37 12.50 -3.98
N ARG A 117 -11.63 11.18 -4.02
CA ARG A 117 -12.90 10.60 -4.51
C ARG A 117 -13.85 10.16 -3.40
N THR A 118 -13.42 10.24 -2.15
CA THR A 118 -14.19 9.86 -0.97
C THR A 118 -14.66 11.11 -0.24
N THR A 119 -15.97 11.24 -0.02
CA THR A 119 -16.57 12.36 0.73
C THR A 119 -16.79 12.06 2.21
N GLU A 120 -16.68 10.79 2.60
CA GLU A 120 -16.92 10.27 3.95
C GLU A 120 -15.60 9.97 4.68
N GLU A 121 -15.65 9.64 5.97
CA GLU A 121 -14.46 9.31 6.76
C GLU A 121 -13.83 7.99 6.26
N GLY A 122 -12.76 8.06 5.46
CA GLY A 122 -12.04 6.90 4.90
C GLY A 122 -11.03 6.26 5.86
N TRP A 123 -11.46 5.91 7.07
CA TRP A 123 -10.56 5.35 8.08
C TRP A 123 -10.05 3.96 7.69
N GLU A 124 -10.89 3.10 7.09
CA GLU A 124 -10.52 1.77 6.62
C GLU A 124 -9.40 1.86 5.57
N VAL A 125 -9.57 2.77 4.61
CA VAL A 125 -8.60 3.04 3.55
C VAL A 125 -7.28 3.53 4.15
N SER A 126 -7.35 4.40 5.16
CA SER A 126 -6.16 4.90 5.86
C SER A 126 -5.39 3.78 6.57
N CYS A 127 -6.08 2.84 7.20
CA CYS A 127 -5.46 1.67 7.82
C CYS A 127 -4.71 0.80 6.80
N VAL A 128 -5.32 0.56 5.63
CA VAL A 128 -4.67 -0.23 4.57
C VAL A 128 -3.40 0.47 4.06
N PHE A 129 -3.40 1.80 3.91
CA PHE A 129 -2.20 2.54 3.50
C PHE A 129 -1.12 2.60 4.58
N ASP A 130 -1.48 2.68 5.87
CA ASP A 130 -0.52 2.56 6.97
C ASP A 130 0.18 1.18 6.95
N GLU A 131 -0.59 0.10 6.70
CA GLU A 131 -0.02 -1.25 6.54
C GLU A 131 0.83 -1.37 5.27
N ALA A 132 0.37 -0.81 4.13
CA ALA A 132 1.12 -0.79 2.88
C ALA A 132 2.46 -0.06 3.02
N CYS A 133 2.52 1.02 3.81
CA CYS A 133 3.77 1.70 4.13
C CYS A 133 4.74 0.80 4.91
N SER A 134 4.23 0.03 5.87
CA SER A 134 5.04 -0.91 6.65
C SER A 134 5.55 -2.05 5.77
N ASP A 135 4.68 -2.62 4.94
CA ASP A 135 5.08 -3.64 3.97
C ASP A 135 6.05 -3.10 2.94
N LEU A 136 5.92 -1.85 2.48
CA LEU A 136 6.83 -1.24 1.52
C LEU A 136 8.28 -1.24 2.03
N VAL A 137 8.50 -0.90 3.31
CA VAL A 137 9.84 -0.99 3.91
C VAL A 137 10.30 -2.45 3.96
N ARG A 138 9.43 -3.36 4.41
CA ARG A 138 9.74 -4.78 4.52
C ARG A 138 10.11 -5.42 3.19
N VAL A 139 9.30 -5.24 2.15
CA VAL A 139 9.56 -5.80 0.82
C VAL A 139 10.80 -5.17 0.17
N SER A 140 11.10 -3.90 0.46
CA SER A 140 12.34 -3.25 -0.02
C SER A 140 13.57 -3.91 0.60
N VAL A 141 13.53 -4.17 1.91
CA VAL A 141 14.60 -4.89 2.62
C VAL A 141 14.71 -6.34 2.13
N ASP A 142 13.59 -7.04 1.99
CA ASP A 142 13.57 -8.44 1.52
C ASP A 142 14.10 -8.58 0.08
N ALA A 143 13.90 -7.56 -0.75
CA ALA A 143 14.41 -7.48 -2.13
C ALA A 143 15.85 -6.95 -2.24
N ASP A 144 16.52 -6.67 -1.12
CA ASP A 144 17.87 -6.11 -1.07
C ASP A 144 17.99 -4.76 -1.82
N VAL A 145 16.93 -3.94 -1.78
CA VAL A 145 16.98 -2.57 -2.32
C VAL A 145 18.04 -1.80 -1.54
N GLU A 146 18.85 -1.04 -2.28
CA GLU A 146 19.90 -0.24 -1.68
C GLU A 146 19.28 0.88 -0.81
N PRO A 147 19.69 1.06 0.46
CA PRO A 147 19.03 2.00 1.37
C PRO A 147 19.02 3.45 0.86
N MET A 148 20.07 3.90 0.16
CA MET A 148 20.11 5.24 -0.42
C MET A 148 19.15 5.36 -1.63
N GLU A 149 19.04 4.34 -2.48
CA GLU A 149 18.06 4.27 -3.57
C GLU A 149 16.63 4.41 -3.05
N PHE A 150 16.26 3.62 -2.03
CA PHE A 150 14.97 3.73 -1.36
C PHE A 150 14.74 5.14 -0.81
N THR A 151 15.75 5.65 -0.10
CA THR A 151 15.72 6.98 0.53
C THR A 151 15.51 8.10 -0.49
N MET A 152 16.19 8.07 -1.63
CA MET A 152 16.02 9.05 -2.69
C MET A 152 14.59 9.05 -3.24
N LYS A 153 14.00 7.87 -3.43
CA LYS A 153 12.61 7.72 -3.88
C LYS A 153 11.63 8.32 -2.88
N VAL A 154 11.81 8.03 -1.58
CA VAL A 154 11.00 8.59 -0.49
C VAL A 154 11.09 10.11 -0.43
N VAL A 155 12.29 10.67 -0.46
CA VAL A 155 12.48 12.13 -0.40
C VAL A 155 11.93 12.83 -1.64
N ALA A 156 12.08 12.24 -2.83
CA ALA A 156 11.49 12.79 -4.06
C ALA A 156 9.96 12.86 -3.94
N ALA A 157 9.34 11.84 -3.36
CA ALA A 157 7.89 11.78 -3.20
C ALA A 157 7.38 12.75 -2.12
N ILE A 158 8.09 12.86 -0.98
CA ILE A 158 7.80 13.86 0.07
C ILE A 158 7.92 15.28 -0.45
N ALA A 159 8.89 15.54 -1.34
CA ALA A 159 9.10 16.86 -1.93
C ALA A 159 8.03 17.23 -2.98
N SER A 160 7.12 16.31 -3.32
CA SER A 160 5.94 16.60 -4.14
C SER A 160 4.82 17.23 -3.30
N GLU A 161 3.87 17.91 -3.95
CA GLU A 161 2.78 18.69 -3.31
C GLU A 161 1.76 17.84 -2.51
N GLN A 162 2.01 16.53 -2.33
CA GLN A 162 1.10 15.55 -1.69
C GLN A 162 1.57 15.11 -0.29
N TYR A 163 2.38 15.93 0.40
CA TYR A 163 3.06 15.57 1.66
C TYR A 163 2.20 14.90 2.74
N GLY A 164 0.90 15.28 2.86
CA GLY A 164 -0.01 14.72 3.86
C GLY A 164 -0.15 13.19 3.79
N GLU A 165 -0.05 12.62 2.60
CA GLU A 165 -0.20 11.18 2.31
C GLU A 165 1.05 10.38 2.70
N TYR A 166 2.21 11.03 2.81
CA TYR A 166 3.50 10.38 3.07
C TYR A 166 3.89 10.32 4.55
N ARG A 167 3.06 10.89 5.45
CA ARG A 167 3.32 10.83 6.90
C ARG A 167 3.28 9.39 7.44
N ALA A 168 2.40 8.56 6.88
CA ALA A 168 2.35 7.13 7.18
C ALA A 168 3.67 6.43 6.85
N LEU A 169 4.25 6.75 5.68
CA LEU A 169 5.52 6.20 5.22
C LEU A 169 6.68 6.61 6.14
N ILE A 170 6.71 7.86 6.59
CA ILE A 170 7.70 8.33 7.56
C ILE A 170 7.62 7.56 8.89
N ARG A 171 6.41 7.32 9.41
CA ARG A 171 6.21 6.50 10.63
C ARG A 171 6.65 5.06 10.44
N ALA A 172 6.35 4.46 9.29
CA ALA A 172 6.75 3.11 8.94
C ALA A 172 8.28 2.97 8.89
N ILE A 173 8.97 3.91 8.23
CA ILE A 173 10.44 3.93 8.17
C ILE A 173 11.04 4.09 9.56
N ALA A 174 10.55 5.04 10.37
CA ALA A 174 11.05 5.23 11.74
C ALA A 174 10.87 3.96 12.60
N SER A 175 9.73 3.28 12.44
CA SER A 175 9.43 2.02 13.13
C SER A 175 10.30 0.84 12.66
N ALA A 176 10.98 0.98 11.52
CA ALA A 176 11.94 0.01 11.01
C ALA A 176 13.31 0.06 11.70
N GLN A 177 13.59 1.07 12.54
CA GLN A 177 14.87 1.25 13.25
C GLN A 177 15.44 -0.03 13.88
N PRO A 178 14.65 -0.91 14.56
CA PRO A 178 15.20 -2.10 15.21
C PRO A 178 15.69 -3.19 14.25
N TRP A 179 15.25 -3.20 12.99
CA TRP A 179 15.49 -4.30 12.05
C TRP A 179 16.03 -3.86 10.67
N ALA A 180 15.91 -2.58 10.32
CA ALA A 180 16.48 -1.98 9.11
C ALA A 180 17.10 -0.58 9.40
N PRO A 181 18.09 -0.48 10.29
CA PRO A 181 18.65 0.82 10.72
C PRO A 181 19.34 1.60 9.60
N ALA A 182 19.80 0.95 8.53
CA ALA A 182 20.40 1.61 7.38
C ALA A 182 19.40 2.52 6.64
N TYR A 183 18.16 2.05 6.44
CA TYR A 183 17.08 2.78 5.78
C TYR A 183 16.71 4.06 6.57
N VAL A 184 16.67 3.94 7.89
CA VAL A 184 16.45 5.07 8.80
C VAL A 184 17.60 6.08 8.75
N SER A 185 18.83 5.57 8.86
CA SER A 185 20.03 6.41 8.92
C SER A 185 20.24 7.20 7.64
N ASP A 186 20.04 6.56 6.48
CA ASP A 186 20.21 7.17 5.17
C ASP A 186 19.14 8.22 4.90
N LEU A 187 17.88 7.95 5.26
CA LEU A 187 16.81 8.95 5.18
C LEU A 187 17.14 10.17 6.02
N LYS A 188 17.53 9.98 7.28
CA LYS A 188 17.92 11.07 8.16
C LYS A 188 19.11 11.85 7.59
N ALA A 189 20.14 11.17 7.09
CA ALA A 189 21.32 11.80 6.53
C ALA A 189 20.99 12.61 5.26
N LEU A 190 20.13 12.09 4.38
CA LEU A 190 19.73 12.79 3.15
C LEU A 190 18.87 14.03 3.47
N LEU A 191 17.94 13.93 4.42
CA LEU A 191 17.12 15.06 4.87
C LEU A 191 17.98 16.21 5.41
N HIS A 192 19.00 15.90 6.23
CA HIS A 192 19.95 16.91 6.72
C HIS A 192 20.73 17.55 5.57
N ARG A 193 21.30 16.75 4.66
CA ARG A 193 22.08 17.24 3.51
C ARG A 193 21.27 18.21 2.64
N LEU A 194 20.01 17.89 2.35
CA LEU A 194 19.13 18.74 1.54
C LEU A 194 18.70 20.02 2.25
N LEU A 195 18.77 20.07 3.58
CA LEU A 195 18.53 21.29 4.35
C LEU A 195 19.79 22.17 4.45
N GLU A 196 20.99 21.60 4.24
CA GLU A 196 22.28 22.31 4.23
C GLU A 196 22.64 22.92 2.86
N GLU A 197 22.31 22.24 1.74
CA GLU A 197 22.43 22.82 0.39
C GLU A 197 21.58 24.09 0.31
N PRO A 198 22.08 25.25 -0.15
CA PRO A 198 21.42 26.55 0.01
C PRO A 198 20.02 26.53 -0.63
N PRO A 199 18.96 26.25 0.16
CA PRO A 199 17.63 26.28 -0.39
C PRO A 199 17.25 27.75 -0.41
N ASN A 200 16.31 28.16 -1.26
CA ASN A 200 15.53 29.33 -0.87
C ASN A 200 14.83 28.94 0.46
N PRO A 201 15.20 29.54 1.62
CA PRO A 201 14.71 29.07 2.93
C PRO A 201 13.18 29.23 3.08
N ASN A 202 12.56 29.99 2.18
CA ASN A 202 11.12 30.18 2.06
C ASN A 202 10.45 29.27 1.01
N SER A 203 11.17 28.34 0.37
CA SER A 203 10.54 27.37 -0.52
C SER A 203 9.67 26.40 0.29
N GLU A 204 8.52 26.04 -0.27
CA GLU A 204 7.59 25.08 0.30
C GLU A 204 8.28 23.74 0.59
N ARG A 205 9.11 23.27 -0.36
CA ARG A 205 9.98 22.10 -0.22
C ARG A 205 10.82 22.12 1.05
N SER A 206 11.51 23.23 1.36
CA SER A 206 12.35 23.32 2.57
C SER A 206 11.53 23.29 3.86
N ARG A 207 10.27 23.76 3.85
CA ARG A 207 9.37 23.68 5.01
C ARG A 207 8.90 22.25 5.23
N VAL A 208 8.52 21.55 4.16
CA VAL A 208 8.11 20.15 4.18
C VAL A 208 9.24 19.26 4.71
N LEU A 209 10.44 19.34 4.13
CA LEU A 209 11.59 18.53 4.57
C LEU A 209 11.97 18.77 6.04
N ARG A 210 11.85 20.01 6.52
CA ARG A 210 12.09 20.34 7.94
C ARG A 210 11.04 19.71 8.85
N HIS A 211 9.77 19.70 8.43
CA HIS A 211 8.69 19.09 9.20
C HIS A 211 8.85 17.58 9.27
N VAL A 212 9.20 16.93 8.14
CA VAL A 212 9.53 15.50 8.09
C VAL A 212 10.61 15.16 9.10
N LEU A 213 11.71 15.92 9.09
CA LEU A 213 12.84 15.65 9.96
C LEU A 213 12.45 15.76 11.44
N GLN A 214 11.65 16.77 11.79
CA GLN A 214 11.12 16.93 13.15
C GLN A 214 10.20 15.77 13.57
N GLU A 215 9.29 15.33 12.68
CA GLU A 215 8.43 14.18 12.92
C GLU A 215 9.27 12.91 13.10
N PHE A 216 10.25 12.68 12.23
CA PHE A 216 11.16 11.54 12.29
C PHE A 216 11.97 11.50 13.59
N ASP A 217 12.52 12.64 14.03
CA ASP A 217 13.26 12.76 15.28
C ASP A 217 12.37 12.54 16.51
N SER A 218 11.09 12.91 16.45
CA SER A 218 10.14 12.63 17.53
C SER A 218 9.76 11.15 17.66
N LEU A 219 9.89 10.39 16.58
CA LEU A 219 9.52 8.96 16.50
C LEU A 219 10.71 8.04 16.81
N SER A 220 11.92 8.56 16.78
CA SER A 220 13.14 7.82 17.09
C SER A 220 13.39 7.81 18.59
N PRO A 221 13.28 6.68 19.31
CA PRO A 221 13.73 6.62 20.69
C PRO A 221 15.25 6.81 20.73
N THR A 222 15.72 7.71 21.60
CA THR A 222 17.14 7.93 21.93
C THR A 222 17.83 6.65 22.40
#